data_AF-A0A150U0D8-F1
#
_entry.id   AF-A0A150U0D8-F1
#
_cell.length_a   1.000
_cell.length_b   1.000
_cell.length_c   1.000
_cell.angle_alpha   90.00
_cell.angle_beta   90.00
_cell.angle_gamma   90.00
#
_symmetry.space_group_name_H-M   'P 1'
#
loop_
_entity.id
_entity.type
_entity.pdbx_description
1 polymer ?
#
loop_
_entity_poly.entity_id
_entity_poly.type
_entity_poly.pdbx_seq_one_letter_code
_entity_poly.pdbx_strand_id
1 'polypeptide(L)'
;MSEEYGEASLDREIAAVAGALDDDDPLAPIALDSIGYGVDGLDAIVVFHLSDARVHALFVREGAALSPGDVAAGLRDAYLGSQLAAQRLVPEREASARSSRGRGARSSSKPPGSHGRGEELPDPVVTLELSGRTVLLRRVRACVVASLFDATMPLGMARLVAQRLAAALAPELPLEEPPEEMLSDPPGLFEEALSADTVDDLVRGVARSAPPRGSSSIPARRTGGTPPPADPL
;
A
#
# COMPACT_ATOMS: atom_id res chain seq x y z
N MET A 1 -3.60 -5.31 68.64
CA MET A 1 -3.27 -6.19 67.51
C MET A 1 -3.65 -5.42 66.28
N SER A 2 -2.64 -4.82 65.65
CA SER A 2 -2.74 -4.01 64.45
C SER A 2 -2.57 -4.94 63.26
N GLU A 3 -3.45 -4.87 62.27
CA GLU A 3 -3.13 -5.35 60.93
C GLU A 3 -3.10 -4.16 59.98
N GLU A 4 -2.07 -4.21 59.17
CA GLU A 4 -1.33 -3.12 58.57
C GLU A 4 -1.62 -3.11 57.07
N TYR A 5 -1.49 -1.93 56.48
CA TYR A 5 -1.70 -1.62 55.08
C TYR A 5 -0.97 -2.58 54.13
N GLY A 6 -1.73 -3.12 53.17
CA GLY A 6 -1.23 -3.88 52.03
C GLY A 6 -1.58 -3.19 50.71
N GLU A 7 -1.25 -1.91 50.57
CA GLU A 7 -1.20 -1.21 49.28
C GLU A 7 0.26 -0.87 48.97
N ALA A 8 0.90 -1.66 48.10
CA ALA A 8 2.04 -1.23 47.30
C ALA A 8 2.40 -2.32 46.28
N SER A 9 2.68 -1.89 45.05
CA SER A 9 3.38 -2.65 44.00
C SER A 9 2.54 -3.26 42.87
N LEU A 10 1.69 -2.46 42.22
CA LEU A 10 1.30 -2.68 40.81
C LEU A 10 1.56 -1.47 39.90
N ASP A 11 2.28 -0.45 40.39
CA ASP A 11 2.50 0.84 39.68
C ASP A 11 3.80 0.94 38.87
N ARG A 12 4.51 -0.16 38.56
CA ARG A 12 5.85 -0.03 37.94
C ARG A 12 6.15 -0.82 36.69
N GLU A 13 5.23 -1.62 36.17
CA GLU A 13 5.51 -2.48 35.00
C GLU A 13 4.67 -2.18 33.75
N ILE A 14 3.74 -1.21 33.81
CA ILE A 14 2.93 -0.80 32.65
C ILE A 14 3.40 0.54 32.04
N ALA A 15 4.34 1.25 32.70
CA ALA A 15 4.81 2.57 32.27
C ALA A 15 6.07 2.55 31.36
N ALA A 16 6.48 1.39 30.84
CA ALA A 16 7.73 1.24 30.08
C ALA A 16 7.52 0.75 28.62
N VAL A 17 6.40 1.14 28.00
CA VAL A 17 6.27 1.16 26.52
C VAL A 17 6.05 2.59 26.03
N ALA A 18 6.66 3.56 26.72
CA ALA A 18 7.06 4.80 26.07
C ALA A 18 8.38 4.48 25.36
N GLY A 19 8.26 3.78 24.23
CA GLY A 19 9.35 3.72 23.27
C GLY A 19 9.72 5.15 22.97
N ALA A 20 10.97 5.50 23.26
CA ALA A 20 11.60 6.65 22.64
C ALA A 20 11.36 6.46 21.14
N LEU A 21 10.43 7.25 20.59
CA LEU A 21 10.36 7.45 19.17
C LEU A 21 11.71 8.09 18.86
N ASP A 22 12.61 7.30 18.27
CA ASP A 22 13.74 7.86 17.57
C ASP A 22 13.11 8.80 16.52
N ASP A 23 13.01 10.09 16.84
CA ASP A 23 12.46 11.15 15.98
C ASP A 23 13.22 11.24 14.64
N ASP A 24 14.34 10.52 14.52
CA ASP A 24 15.19 10.39 13.34
C ASP A 24 14.92 9.12 12.51
N ASP A 25 13.91 8.28 12.81
CA ASP A 25 13.52 7.21 11.88
C ASP A 25 12.80 7.83 10.66
N PRO A 26 13.44 7.90 9.48
CA PRO A 26 12.83 8.49 8.29
C PRO A 26 11.61 7.68 7.80
N LEU A 27 11.35 6.51 8.39
CA LEU A 27 10.22 5.68 8.07
C LEU A 27 9.02 5.85 9.00
N ALA A 28 9.18 6.57 10.11
CA ALA A 28 8.11 6.83 11.06
C ALA A 28 6.98 7.65 10.42
N PRO A 29 5.71 7.35 10.71
CA PRO A 29 4.59 8.15 10.22
C PRO A 29 4.64 9.59 10.76
N ILE A 30 4.36 10.56 9.90
CA ILE A 30 4.18 11.97 10.29
C ILE A 30 3.00 12.07 11.26
N ALA A 31 3.26 12.60 12.45
CA ALA A 31 2.22 12.85 13.45
C ALA A 31 1.30 14.00 12.99
N LEU A 32 -0.01 13.76 13.01
CA LEU A 32 -1.03 14.72 12.54
C LEU A 32 -1.84 15.34 13.69
N ASP A 33 -1.34 15.30 14.93
CA ASP A 33 -2.05 15.79 16.12
C ASP A 33 -2.48 17.24 15.98
N SER A 34 -1.61 18.12 15.47
CA SER A 34 -1.93 19.54 15.27
C SER A 34 -3.06 19.80 14.25
N ILE A 35 -3.31 18.84 13.36
CA ILE A 35 -4.35 18.90 12.32
C ILE A 35 -5.63 18.23 12.79
N GLY A 36 -5.53 17.08 13.47
CA GLY A 36 -6.66 16.31 13.96
C GLY A 36 -7.29 16.88 15.23
N TYR A 37 -6.47 17.49 16.11
CA TYR A 37 -6.92 18.02 17.38
C TYR A 37 -7.84 19.24 17.18
N GLY A 38 -9.05 19.15 17.74
CA GLY A 38 -10.09 20.18 17.59
C GLY A 38 -11.10 19.94 16.46
N VAL A 39 -10.97 18.83 15.73
CA VAL A 39 -12.02 18.41 14.79
C VAL A 39 -13.02 17.50 15.52
N ASP A 40 -14.16 18.09 15.89
CA ASP A 40 -15.26 17.34 16.50
C ASP A 40 -15.72 16.20 15.58
N GLY A 41 -15.97 15.03 16.17
CA GLY A 41 -16.40 13.84 15.44
C GLY A 41 -15.32 13.09 14.64
N LEU A 42 -14.07 13.59 14.56
CA LEU A 42 -12.96 12.90 13.89
C LEU A 42 -12.29 11.87 14.82
N ASP A 43 -12.41 10.58 14.47
CA ASP A 43 -11.77 9.47 15.19
C ASP A 43 -10.32 9.24 14.76
N ALA A 44 -10.02 9.35 13.46
CA ALA A 44 -8.67 9.13 12.95
C ALA A 44 -8.43 9.73 11.55
N ILE A 45 -7.17 10.04 11.26
CA ILE A 45 -6.64 10.30 9.91
C ILE A 45 -5.54 9.28 9.66
N VAL A 46 -5.67 8.48 8.61
CA VAL A 46 -4.64 7.53 8.19
C VAL A 46 -4.26 7.84 6.76
N VAL A 47 -3.02 8.21 6.52
CA VAL A 47 -2.47 8.38 5.18
C VAL A 47 -1.62 7.17 4.87
N PHE A 48 -1.95 6.45 3.81
CA PHE A 48 -1.21 5.26 3.42
C PHE A 48 -0.92 5.21 1.93
N HIS A 49 0.16 4.52 1.59
CA HIS A 49 0.57 4.31 0.21
C HIS A 49 -0.25 3.19 -0.45
N LEU A 50 -0.64 3.40 -1.70
CA LEU A 50 -1.58 2.52 -2.39
C LEU A 50 -0.97 1.18 -2.83
N SER A 51 0.36 1.08 -2.95
CA SER A 51 1.02 -0.16 -3.43
C SER A 51 1.31 -1.19 -2.33
N ASP A 52 1.45 -0.77 -1.08
CA ASP A 52 1.95 -1.62 0.01
C ASP A 52 1.23 -1.38 1.35
N ALA A 53 0.27 -0.44 1.41
CA ALA A 53 -0.45 -0.03 2.61
C ALA A 53 0.46 0.59 3.70
N ARG A 54 1.67 1.02 3.35
CA ARG A 54 2.55 1.69 4.31
C ARG A 54 1.93 3.00 4.79
N VAL A 55 1.88 3.20 6.11
CA VAL A 55 1.36 4.42 6.73
C VAL A 55 2.43 5.53 6.66
N HIS A 56 2.08 6.66 6.07
CA HIS A 56 2.94 7.85 5.94
C HIS A 56 2.63 8.93 6.96
N ALA A 57 1.37 9.06 7.36
CA ALA A 57 0.96 10.06 8.34
C ALA A 57 -0.25 9.55 9.12
N LEU A 58 -0.33 9.90 10.40
CA LEU A 58 -1.29 9.33 11.32
C LEU A 58 -1.77 10.34 12.36
N PHE A 59 -3.07 10.34 12.59
CA PHE A 59 -3.70 10.84 13.80
C PHE A 59 -4.73 9.80 14.25
N VAL A 60 -4.74 9.47 15.54
CA VAL A 60 -5.76 8.60 16.14
C VAL A 60 -6.21 9.26 17.43
N ARG A 61 -7.51 9.51 17.54
CA ARG A 61 -8.12 10.04 18.77
C ARG A 61 -7.86 9.07 19.91
N GLU A 62 -7.52 9.61 21.08
CA GLU A 62 -7.36 8.83 22.30
C GLU A 62 -8.61 7.97 22.57
N GLY A 63 -8.40 6.69 22.87
CA GLY A 63 -9.48 5.72 23.11
C GLY A 63 -10.08 5.09 21.84
N ALA A 64 -9.69 5.52 20.63
CA ALA A 64 -10.07 4.81 19.41
C ALA A 64 -9.28 3.49 19.28
N ALA A 65 -9.97 2.37 19.42
CA ALA A 65 -9.40 1.02 19.26
C ALA A 65 -9.15 0.70 17.78
N LEU A 66 -8.15 1.33 17.17
CA LEU A 66 -7.77 1.18 15.77
C LEU A 66 -6.29 0.78 15.68
N SER A 67 -6.02 -0.31 14.98
CA SER A 67 -4.67 -0.70 14.55
C SER A 67 -4.37 0.01 13.22
N PRO A 68 -3.44 0.99 13.15
CA PRO A 68 -3.22 1.77 11.93
C PRO A 68 -2.82 0.91 10.73
N GLY A 69 -2.01 -0.12 10.94
CA GLY A 69 -1.55 -1.03 9.88
C GLY A 69 -2.69 -1.88 9.31
N ASP A 70 -3.52 -2.47 10.17
CA ASP A 70 -4.65 -3.29 9.74
C ASP A 70 -5.72 -2.43 9.03
N VAL A 71 -5.96 -1.22 9.56
CA VAL A 71 -6.87 -0.24 8.95
C VAL A 71 -6.34 0.18 7.57
N ALA A 72 -5.06 0.51 7.44
CA ALA A 72 -4.47 0.89 6.16
C ALA A 72 -4.57 -0.24 5.12
N ALA A 73 -4.26 -1.48 5.50
CA ALA A 73 -4.37 -2.64 4.62
C ALA A 73 -5.81 -2.87 4.14
N GLY A 74 -6.78 -2.88 5.06
CA GLY A 74 -8.19 -3.09 4.72
C GLY A 74 -8.77 -1.96 3.87
N LEU A 75 -8.45 -0.71 4.18
CA LEU A 75 -8.93 0.45 3.42
C LEU A 75 -8.28 0.56 2.04
N ARG A 76 -7.01 0.15 1.90
CA ARG A 76 -6.33 0.04 0.62
C ARG A 76 -7.08 -0.93 -0.30
N ASP A 77 -7.38 -2.13 0.19
CA ASP A 77 -8.07 -3.15 -0.60
C ASP A 77 -9.47 -2.68 -1.04
N ALA A 78 -10.20 -2.04 -0.12
CA ALA A 78 -11.50 -1.43 -0.43
C ALA A 78 -11.39 -0.32 -1.49
N TYR A 79 -10.35 0.51 -1.41
CA TYR A 79 -10.10 1.58 -2.39
C TYR A 79 -9.74 1.02 -3.77
N LEU A 80 -8.85 0.03 -3.84
CA LEU A 80 -8.47 -0.64 -5.08
C LEU A 80 -9.66 -1.36 -5.73
N GLY A 81 -10.48 -2.05 -4.93
CA GLY A 81 -11.72 -2.65 -5.41
C GLY A 81 -12.69 -1.60 -5.99
N SER A 82 -12.77 -0.43 -5.34
CA SER A 82 -13.57 0.70 -5.82
C SER A 82 -13.02 1.34 -7.08
N GLN A 83 -11.69 1.44 -7.25
CA GLN A 83 -11.06 1.91 -8.50
C GLN A 83 -11.39 0.98 -9.66
N LEU A 84 -11.24 -0.33 -9.47
CA LEU A 84 -11.56 -1.33 -10.48
C LEU A 84 -13.06 -1.30 -10.85
N ALA A 85 -13.94 -1.13 -9.86
CA ALA A 85 -15.36 -0.95 -10.13
C ALA A 85 -15.62 0.36 -10.90
N ALA A 86 -15.01 1.47 -10.50
CA ALA A 86 -15.15 2.76 -11.16
C ALA A 86 -14.63 2.72 -12.61
N GLN A 87 -13.55 2.00 -12.90
CA GLN A 87 -13.02 1.83 -14.26
C GLN A 87 -14.05 1.21 -15.20
N ARG A 88 -14.87 0.27 -14.70
CA ARG A 88 -15.97 -0.34 -15.47
C ARG A 88 -17.16 0.60 -15.66
N LEU A 89 -17.31 1.59 -14.78
CA LEU A 89 -18.42 2.57 -14.81
C LEU A 89 -18.09 3.82 -15.61
N VAL A 90 -16.81 4.11 -15.84
CA VAL A 90 -16.37 5.12 -16.80
C VAL A 90 -16.30 4.42 -18.15
N PRO A 91 -17.35 4.48 -18.99
CA PRO A 91 -17.23 3.97 -20.34
C PRO A 91 -16.03 4.65 -20.98
N GLU A 92 -15.08 3.83 -21.43
CA GLU A 92 -13.99 4.20 -22.29
C GLU A 92 -14.39 5.38 -23.16
N ARG A 93 -13.64 6.47 -23.05
CA ARG A 93 -13.66 7.58 -23.99
C ARG A 93 -13.12 7.06 -25.33
N GLU A 94 -13.83 6.15 -25.99
CA GLU A 94 -13.46 5.40 -27.19
C GLU A 94 -13.22 6.28 -28.45
N ALA A 95 -13.22 7.61 -28.33
CA ALA A 95 -13.32 8.52 -29.47
C ALA A 95 -12.14 9.49 -29.67
N SER A 96 -11.03 9.39 -28.93
CA SER A 96 -9.83 10.20 -29.26
C SER A 96 -8.75 9.42 -30.03
N ALA A 97 -8.75 8.08 -29.98
CA ALA A 97 -7.81 7.26 -30.74
C ALA A 97 -8.33 6.80 -32.12
N ARG A 98 -9.64 6.91 -32.41
CA ARG A 98 -10.18 6.61 -33.75
C ARG A 98 -10.04 7.78 -34.76
N SER A 99 -9.45 8.92 -34.38
CA SER A 99 -9.20 10.06 -35.27
C SER A 99 -7.87 10.01 -36.04
N SER A 100 -7.00 9.01 -35.86
CA SER A 100 -5.73 8.95 -36.62
C SER A 100 -5.78 8.06 -37.87
N ARG A 101 -6.92 7.45 -38.22
CA ARG A 101 -7.12 6.89 -39.57
C ARG A 101 -7.52 8.00 -40.54
N GLY A 102 -6.54 8.83 -40.91
CA GLY A 102 -6.72 9.94 -41.82
C GLY A 102 -5.43 10.42 -42.45
N ARG A 103 -4.80 9.57 -43.29
CA ARG A 103 -4.14 9.96 -44.54
C ARG A 103 -3.16 11.16 -44.48
N GLY A 104 -1.85 10.89 -44.39
CA GLY A 104 -0.85 11.88 -44.77
C GLY A 104 0.56 11.59 -44.29
N ALA A 105 1.46 11.33 -45.22
CA ALA A 105 2.88 11.09 -44.99
C ALA A 105 3.62 12.33 -44.43
N ARG A 106 4.57 12.12 -43.51
CA ARG A 106 6.01 12.43 -43.64
C ARG A 106 6.71 12.43 -42.28
N SER A 107 7.95 11.93 -42.31
CA SER A 107 8.94 11.79 -41.24
C SER A 107 8.97 12.90 -40.18
N SER A 108 8.94 12.50 -38.92
CA SER A 108 9.89 13.01 -37.92
C SER A 108 10.23 11.86 -36.97
N SER A 109 11.51 11.51 -36.92
CA SER A 109 12.07 10.47 -36.08
C SER A 109 12.22 10.99 -34.65
N LYS A 110 11.28 10.63 -33.79
CA LYS A 110 11.41 10.72 -32.33
C LYS A 110 11.26 9.28 -31.79
N PRO A 111 12.18 8.79 -30.94
CA PRO A 111 12.22 7.37 -30.62
C PRO A 111 10.98 6.97 -29.79
N PRO A 112 10.40 5.77 -30.02
CA PRO A 112 9.37 5.20 -29.17
C PRO A 112 10.08 4.48 -28.03
N GLY A 113 10.32 5.19 -26.94
CA GLY A 113 10.97 4.66 -25.74
C GLY A 113 10.21 5.10 -24.50
N SER A 114 9.96 4.12 -23.65
CA SER A 114 9.50 4.19 -22.25
C SER A 114 8.00 4.48 -21.97
N HIS A 115 7.35 3.35 -21.66
CA HIS A 115 6.16 3.13 -20.84
C HIS A 115 4.81 3.55 -21.40
N GLY A 116 4.07 2.49 -21.76
CA GLY A 116 2.64 2.52 -21.93
C GLY A 116 2.01 3.35 -20.84
N ARG A 117 1.21 4.31 -21.29
CA ARG A 117 0.10 4.88 -20.55
C ARG A 117 -0.82 3.71 -20.16
N GLY A 118 -0.38 2.91 -19.18
CA GLY A 118 -1.24 2.00 -18.45
C GLY A 118 -2.41 2.86 -18.02
N GLU A 119 -3.60 2.45 -18.43
CA GLU A 119 -4.84 3.18 -18.21
C GLU A 119 -4.78 3.85 -16.84
N GLU A 120 -4.73 5.18 -16.84
CA GLU A 120 -4.74 5.96 -15.60
C GLU A 120 -6.06 5.61 -14.92
N LEU A 121 -5.97 4.75 -13.89
CA LEU A 121 -7.12 4.26 -13.18
C LEU A 121 -7.89 5.46 -12.63
N PRO A 122 -9.23 5.42 -12.63
CA PRO A 122 -9.99 6.51 -12.07
C PRO A 122 -9.65 6.69 -10.59
N ASP A 123 -9.71 7.93 -10.12
CA ASP A 123 -9.47 8.31 -8.73
C ASP A 123 -10.81 8.60 -8.03
N PRO A 124 -11.62 7.58 -7.69
CA PRO A 124 -12.89 7.80 -7.04
C PRO A 124 -12.69 8.38 -5.64
N VAL A 125 -13.65 9.18 -5.20
CA VAL A 125 -13.82 9.47 -3.78
C VAL A 125 -14.73 8.39 -3.22
N VAL A 126 -14.25 7.62 -2.25
CA VAL A 126 -15.00 6.50 -1.67
C VAL A 126 -15.54 6.90 -0.31
N THR A 127 -16.79 6.52 -0.05
CA THR A 127 -17.46 6.71 1.23
C THR A 127 -17.95 5.36 1.72
N LEU A 128 -17.55 4.97 2.92
CA LEU A 128 -18.00 3.74 3.58
C LEU A 128 -18.77 4.15 4.84
N GLU A 129 -20.03 3.74 4.93
CA GLU A 129 -20.88 3.95 6.09
C GLU A 129 -20.98 2.64 6.88
N LEU A 130 -20.61 2.71 8.15
CA LEU A 130 -20.72 1.62 9.13
C LEU A 130 -21.69 2.06 10.23
N SER A 131 -22.20 1.10 11.00
CA SER A 131 -23.23 1.30 12.03
C SER A 131 -22.91 2.33 13.13
N GLY A 132 -21.68 2.85 13.19
CA GLY A 132 -21.30 3.93 14.09
C GLY A 132 -20.20 4.85 13.55
N ARG A 133 -19.82 4.70 12.28
CA ARG A 133 -18.69 5.43 11.69
C ARG A 133 -18.88 5.69 10.21
N THR A 134 -18.30 6.77 9.74
CA THR A 134 -18.15 7.08 8.32
C THR A 134 -16.67 7.16 7.97
N VAL A 135 -16.26 6.47 6.91
CA VAL A 135 -14.90 6.53 6.39
C VAL A 135 -14.92 7.19 5.01
N LEU A 136 -14.07 8.20 4.83
CA LEU A 136 -13.87 8.86 3.56
C LEU A 136 -12.46 8.60 3.06
N LEU A 137 -12.35 8.08 1.84
CA LEU A 137 -11.08 7.78 1.19
C LEU A 137 -10.92 8.70 -0.01
N ARG A 138 -9.79 9.41 -0.05
CA ARG A 138 -9.44 10.28 -1.18
C ARG A 138 -7.99 10.03 -1.59
N ARG A 139 -7.78 9.65 -2.84
CA ARG A 139 -6.43 9.56 -3.40
C ARG A 139 -5.83 10.94 -3.58
N VAL A 140 -4.57 11.05 -3.21
CA VAL A 140 -3.68 12.17 -3.46
C VAL A 140 -2.36 11.57 -3.94
N ARG A 141 -2.14 11.61 -5.27
CA ARG A 141 -0.99 10.97 -5.94
C ARG A 141 -0.97 9.45 -5.66
N ALA A 142 0.13 8.91 -5.12
CA ALA A 142 0.26 7.50 -4.75
C ALA A 142 -0.38 7.13 -3.42
N CYS A 143 -0.78 8.13 -2.63
CA CYS A 143 -1.30 7.94 -1.29
C CYS A 143 -2.83 8.06 -1.28
N VAL A 144 -3.44 7.47 -0.27
CA VAL A 144 -4.84 7.67 0.08
C VAL A 144 -4.90 8.30 1.45
N VAL A 145 -5.65 9.39 1.55
CA VAL A 145 -6.02 10.02 2.82
C VAL A 145 -7.35 9.40 3.25
N ALA A 146 -7.31 8.62 4.33
CA ALA A 146 -8.50 8.10 4.99
C ALA A 146 -8.85 8.97 6.19
N SER A 147 -10.09 9.47 6.24
CA SER A 147 -10.64 10.20 7.38
C SER A 147 -11.80 9.41 7.97
N LEU A 148 -11.70 9.05 9.25
CA LEU A 148 -12.68 8.26 9.98
C LEU A 148 -13.42 9.20 10.94
N PHE A 149 -14.73 9.20 10.86
CA PHE A 149 -15.61 10.02 11.68
C PHE A 149 -16.58 9.12 12.46
N ASP A 150 -16.91 9.50 13.69
CA ASP A 150 -17.97 8.86 14.46
C ASP A 150 -19.37 9.23 13.91
N ALA A 151 -20.40 8.55 14.41
CA ALA A 151 -21.78 8.75 13.97
C ALA A 151 -22.38 10.12 14.34
N THR A 152 -21.71 10.92 15.17
CA THR A 152 -22.20 12.25 15.55
C THR A 152 -21.96 13.27 14.45
N MET A 153 -20.97 13.03 13.56
CA MET A 153 -20.68 13.94 12.47
C MET A 153 -21.61 13.70 11.26
N PRO A 154 -22.40 14.71 10.84
CA PRO A 154 -23.22 14.58 9.64
C PRO A 154 -22.35 14.35 8.39
N LEU A 155 -22.78 13.45 7.49
CA LEU A 155 -22.01 13.07 6.30
C LEU A 155 -21.55 14.28 5.45
N GLY A 156 -22.39 15.31 5.32
CA GLY A 156 -22.03 16.53 4.59
C GLY A 156 -20.85 17.27 5.22
N MET A 157 -20.81 17.35 6.56
CA MET A 157 -19.70 17.95 7.30
C MET A 157 -18.45 17.07 7.24
N ALA A 158 -18.60 15.75 7.41
CA ALA A 158 -17.50 14.79 7.26
C ALA A 158 -16.82 14.93 5.88
N ARG A 159 -17.61 15.02 4.80
CA ARG A 159 -17.09 15.24 3.43
C ARG A 159 -16.32 16.54 3.30
N LEU A 160 -16.85 17.63 3.82
CA LEU A 160 -16.21 18.94 3.79
C LEU A 160 -14.90 18.95 4.58
N VAL A 161 -14.88 18.35 5.76
CA VAL A 161 -13.69 18.24 6.61
C VAL A 161 -12.64 17.34 5.95
N ALA A 162 -13.01 16.13 5.51
CA ALA A 162 -12.08 15.23 4.81
C ALA A 162 -11.48 15.87 3.54
N GLN A 163 -12.27 16.63 2.79
CA GLN A 163 -11.78 17.38 1.63
C GLN A 163 -10.71 18.41 2.03
N ARG A 164 -10.93 19.14 3.13
CA ARG A 164 -9.96 20.13 3.65
C ARG A 164 -8.70 19.46 4.18
N LEU A 165 -8.84 18.37 4.95
CA LEU A 165 -7.72 17.58 5.45
C LEU A 165 -6.85 17.06 4.30
N ALA A 166 -7.46 16.45 3.28
CA ALA A 166 -6.72 15.97 2.12
C ALA A 166 -6.00 17.10 1.35
N ALA A 167 -6.62 18.28 1.24
CA ALA A 167 -6.00 19.44 0.60
C ALA A 167 -4.83 20.01 1.42
N ALA A 168 -4.96 20.02 2.75
CA ALA A 168 -3.91 20.47 3.66
C ALA A 168 -2.71 19.50 3.68
N LEU A 169 -2.97 18.19 3.56
CA LEU A 169 -1.92 17.17 3.57
C LEU A 169 -1.23 17.01 2.21
N ALA A 170 -1.91 17.31 1.10
CA ALA A 170 -1.37 17.14 -0.25
C ALA A 170 0.06 17.66 -0.51
N PRO A 171 0.50 18.83 0.00
CA PRO A 171 1.88 19.28 -0.17
C PRO A 171 2.91 18.44 0.61
N GLU A 172 2.52 17.85 1.74
CA GLU A 172 3.40 17.07 2.63
C GLU A 172 3.57 15.61 2.16
N LEU A 173 2.70 15.14 1.26
CA LEU A 173 2.75 13.77 0.79
C LEU A 173 3.88 13.55 -0.21
N PRO A 174 4.47 12.34 -0.24
CA PRO A 174 5.48 11.99 -1.24
C PRO A 174 5.01 12.38 -2.65
N LEU A 175 5.84 13.18 -3.33
CA LEU A 175 5.82 13.24 -4.78
C LEU A 175 6.35 11.87 -5.20
N GLU A 176 5.63 11.10 -6.00
CA GLU A 176 6.28 10.01 -6.73
C GLU A 176 7.34 10.67 -7.60
N GLU A 177 8.58 10.75 -7.13
CA GLU A 177 9.69 10.74 -8.04
C GLU A 177 9.67 9.33 -8.65
N PRO A 178 9.60 9.20 -9.98
CA PRO A 178 9.76 7.90 -10.61
C PRO A 178 11.09 7.28 -10.11
N PRO A 179 11.28 5.96 -10.22
CA PRO A 179 12.63 5.46 -10.33
C PRO A 179 13.25 6.15 -11.55
N GLU A 180 13.87 7.31 -11.37
CA GLU A 180 14.93 7.74 -12.24
C GLU A 180 15.86 6.51 -12.24
N GLU A 181 16.20 5.85 -13.32
CA GLU A 181 17.04 6.43 -14.37
C GLU A 181 18.13 7.42 -13.85
N MET A 182 18.35 7.54 -12.52
CA MET A 182 19.56 7.95 -11.81
C MET A 182 20.56 6.79 -11.69
N LEU A 183 20.16 5.60 -12.14
CA LEU A 183 21.04 4.59 -12.72
C LEU A 183 21.18 4.77 -14.24
N SER A 184 21.07 6.00 -14.75
CA SER A 184 21.76 6.33 -15.99
C SER A 184 23.25 6.16 -15.71
N ASP A 185 23.79 5.04 -16.18
CA ASP A 185 25.21 4.74 -16.23
C ASP A 185 26.02 6.00 -16.57
N PRO A 186 27.14 6.27 -15.88
CA PRO A 186 28.11 7.20 -16.44
C PRO A 186 28.52 6.67 -17.82
N PRO A 187 28.47 7.47 -18.89
CA PRO A 187 28.94 7.02 -20.19
C PRO A 187 30.45 6.82 -20.07
N GLY A 188 30.91 5.57 -20.17
CA GLY A 188 32.32 5.27 -20.47
C GLY A 188 33.14 4.49 -19.44
N LEU A 189 32.59 3.43 -18.80
CA LEU A 189 33.43 2.52 -18.00
C LEU A 189 33.28 1.02 -18.28
N PHE A 190 32.62 0.61 -19.37
CA PHE A 190 32.70 -0.76 -19.88
C PHE A 190 32.64 -0.79 -21.41
N GLU A 191 33.64 -0.20 -22.08
CA GLU A 191 34.13 -0.81 -23.32
C GLU A 191 35.15 -1.89 -22.92
N GLU A 192 34.65 -3.06 -22.56
CA GLU A 192 35.39 -4.28 -22.83
C GLU A 192 34.39 -5.24 -23.44
N ALA A 193 34.43 -5.32 -24.77
CA ALA A 193 33.73 -6.34 -25.51
C ALA A 193 34.13 -7.69 -24.91
N LEU A 194 33.20 -8.36 -24.25
CA LEU A 194 33.34 -9.78 -23.90
C LEU A 194 33.64 -10.52 -25.19
N SER A 195 34.92 -10.88 -25.38
CA SER A 195 35.33 -11.63 -26.55
C SER A 195 34.66 -13.00 -26.50
N ALA A 196 34.28 -13.49 -27.67
CA ALA A 196 33.63 -14.79 -27.84
C ALA A 196 34.44 -15.96 -27.26
N ASP A 197 35.73 -15.77 -26.97
CA ASP A 197 36.61 -16.78 -26.39
C ASP A 197 36.30 -17.07 -24.91
N THR A 198 35.77 -16.09 -24.16
CA THR A 198 35.48 -16.25 -22.72
C THR A 198 34.28 -17.15 -22.43
N VAL A 199 33.35 -17.26 -23.39
CA VAL A 199 32.12 -18.08 -23.25
C VAL A 199 32.42 -19.57 -23.48
N ASP A 200 33.41 -19.90 -24.31
CA ASP A 200 33.73 -21.29 -24.69
C ASP A 200 34.44 -22.06 -23.55
N ASP A 201 35.22 -21.35 -22.71
CA ASP A 201 35.87 -21.94 -21.54
C ASP A 201 34.88 -22.28 -20.40
N LEU A 202 33.81 -21.50 -20.25
CA LEU A 202 32.79 -21.76 -19.22
C LEU A 202 31.91 -22.98 -19.57
N VAL A 203 31.61 -23.17 -20.86
CA VAL A 203 30.85 -24.33 -21.35
C VAL A 203 31.67 -25.62 -21.23
N ARG A 204 32.99 -25.56 -21.44
CA ARG A 204 33.88 -26.73 -21.23
C ARG A 204 34.10 -27.11 -19.77
N GLY A 205 33.99 -26.16 -18.83
CA GLY A 205 34.15 -26.42 -17.39
C GLY A 205 33.03 -27.23 -16.75
N VAL A 206 31.80 -27.15 -17.27
CA VAL A 206 30.61 -27.79 -16.67
C VAL A 206 30.48 -29.28 -17.02
N ALA A 207 31.18 -29.78 -18.04
CA ALA A 207 31.05 -31.17 -18.50
C ALA A 207 31.79 -32.22 -17.65
N ARG A 208 32.47 -31.84 -16.55
CA ARG A 208 33.30 -32.78 -15.73
C ARG A 208 32.83 -33.04 -14.31
N SER A 209 31.70 -32.50 -13.87
CA SER A 209 31.17 -32.77 -12.52
C SER A 209 29.83 -33.49 -12.58
N ALA A 210 29.85 -34.78 -12.89
CA ALA A 210 28.75 -35.69 -12.62
C ALA A 210 29.24 -36.87 -11.78
N PRO A 211 28.71 -37.08 -10.56
CA PRO A 211 28.67 -38.38 -9.91
C PRO A 211 27.25 -39.00 -9.97
N PRO A 212 27.13 -40.30 -9.69
CA PRO A 212 26.20 -41.18 -10.40
C PRO A 212 24.81 -41.32 -9.75
N ARG A 213 23.90 -41.83 -10.58
CA ARG A 213 22.52 -42.25 -10.33
C ARG A 213 22.40 -43.19 -9.12
N GLY A 214 21.47 -42.86 -8.22
CA GLY A 214 20.91 -43.75 -7.19
C GLY A 214 19.39 -43.86 -7.36
N SER A 215 18.90 -45.08 -7.36
CA SER A 215 17.56 -45.54 -7.77
C SER A 215 16.53 -45.63 -6.63
N SER A 216 15.24 -45.58 -7.01
CA SER A 216 14.06 -46.17 -6.32
C SER A 216 13.58 -45.41 -5.07
N SER A 217 12.29 -45.25 -4.73
CA SER A 217 11.08 -46.04 -5.02
C SER A 217 9.81 -45.21 -4.75
N ILE A 218 8.75 -45.48 -5.52
CA ILE A 218 7.35 -45.03 -5.34
C ILE A 218 6.67 -45.85 -4.22
N PRO A 219 5.76 -45.27 -3.41
CA PRO A 219 4.35 -45.72 -3.40
C PRO A 219 3.36 -44.54 -3.27
N ALA A 220 2.35 -44.40 -4.15
CA ALA A 220 1.04 -45.05 -4.13
C ALA A 220 0.09 -44.64 -2.97
N ARG A 221 -0.80 -43.69 -3.29
CA ARG A 221 -2.26 -43.64 -3.06
C ARG A 221 -2.83 -44.25 -1.76
N ARG A 222 -3.48 -43.41 -0.94
CA ARG A 222 -4.65 -43.82 -0.15
C ARG A 222 -5.74 -42.74 -0.12
N THR A 223 -6.83 -43.07 -0.79
CA THR A 223 -8.19 -42.54 -0.64
C THR A 223 -8.82 -43.08 0.65
N GLY A 224 -9.60 -42.27 1.37
CA GLY A 224 -10.62 -42.76 2.30
C GLY A 224 -10.62 -42.06 3.66
N GLY A 225 -11.69 -41.31 3.94
CA GLY A 225 -11.94 -40.68 5.24
C GLY A 225 -13.21 -39.83 5.24
N THR A 226 -14.36 -40.50 5.17
CA THR A 226 -15.71 -39.92 5.36
C THR A 226 -15.81 -39.32 6.78
N PRO A 227 -16.40 -38.11 6.97
CA PRO A 227 -16.64 -37.57 8.30
C PRO A 227 -17.85 -38.27 8.98
N PRO A 228 -17.85 -38.44 10.32
CA PRO A 228 -18.97 -39.03 11.05
C PRO A 228 -20.17 -38.06 11.16
N PRO A 229 -21.40 -38.57 11.31
CA PRO A 229 -22.61 -37.76 11.47
C PRO A 229 -22.64 -37.10 12.86
N ALA A 230 -23.18 -35.88 12.90
CA ALA A 230 -23.51 -35.17 14.13
C ALA A 230 -24.86 -35.68 14.69
N ASP A 231 -24.88 -36.06 15.97
CA ASP A 231 -26.11 -36.31 16.71
C ASP A 231 -26.71 -34.98 17.24
N PRO A 232 -28.04 -34.81 17.18
CA PRO A 232 -28.73 -33.65 17.74
C PRO A 232 -29.08 -33.87 19.22
N LEU A 233 -28.80 -32.86 20.06
CA LEU A 233 -29.49 -32.58 21.32
C LEU A 233 -29.95 -31.13 21.32
#